data_AF-E5D5L8-F1
#
_entry.id   AF-E5D5L8-F1
#
_cell.length_a   1.000
_cell.length_b   1.000
_cell.length_c   1.000
_cell.angle_alpha   90.00
_cell.angle_beta   90.00
_cell.angle_gamma   90.00
#
_symmetry.space_group_name_H-M   'P 1'
#
loop_
_entity.id
_entity.type
_entity.pdbx_description
1 polymer ?
#
loop_
_entity_poly.entity_id
_entity_poly.type
_entity_poly.pdbx_seq_one_letter_code
_entity_poly.pdbx_strand_id
1 'polypeptide(L)' 'MGTAFVGYVLPWGQMSFWGATVITNLLSAVPYVGNTLVQWIWGGFSVDNATLTRFFAF' A
#
# COMPACT_ATOMS: atom_id res chain seq x y z
N MET A 1 8.55 -9.79 7.38
CA MET A 1 8.31 -8.33 7.43
C MET A 1 6.97 -7.93 6.81
N GLY A 2 6.58 -8.48 5.64
CA GLY A 2 5.31 -8.13 4.97
C GLY A 2 4.03 -8.35 5.79
N THR A 3 3.89 -9.49 6.48
CA THR A 3 2.67 -9.82 7.28
C THR A 3 2.46 -8.87 8.46
N ALA A 4 3.54 -8.45 9.13
CA ALA A 4 3.47 -7.49 10.22
C ALA A 4 3.10 -6.08 9.73
N PHE A 5 3.60 -5.69 8.55
CA PHE A 5 3.23 -4.44 7.91
C PHE A 5 1.74 -4.43 7.52
N VAL A 6 1.24 -5.49 6.90
CA VAL A 6 -0.19 -5.65 6.58
C VAL A 6 -1.05 -5.54 7.85
N GLY A 7 -0.65 -6.23 8.92
CA GLY A 7 -1.31 -6.14 10.23
C GLY A 7 -1.32 -4.72 10.83
N TYR A 8 -0.28 -3.93 10.58
CA TYR A 8 -0.19 -2.54 11.02
C TYR A 8 -1.09 -1.59 10.22
N VAL A 9 -1.42 -1.94 8.97
CA VAL A 9 -2.29 -1.12 8.11
C VAL A 9 -3.78 -1.34 8.44
N LEU A 10 -4.16 -2.54 8.92
CA LEU A 10 -5.56 -2.92 9.18
C LEU A 10 -6.35 -2.01 10.15
N PRO A 11 -5.78 -1.47 11.24
CA PRO A 11 -6.50 -0.54 12.13
C PRO A 11 -6.87 0.80 11.47
N TRP A 12 -6.36 1.07 10.27
CA TRP A 12 -6.66 2.24 9.44
C TRP A 12 -6.60 3.61 10.16
N GLY A 13 -5.63 3.76 11.06
CA GLY A 13 -5.32 5.05 11.68
C GLY A 13 -4.50 5.98 10.78
N GLN A 14 -4.31 7.23 11.20
CA GLN A 14 -3.47 8.20 10.47
C GLN A 14 -2.05 7.67 10.19
N MET A 15 -1.38 7.09 11.18
CA MET A 15 -0.04 6.53 10.99
C MET A 15 -0.04 5.28 10.11
N SER A 16 -1.11 4.48 10.13
CA SER A 16 -1.29 3.31 9.25
C SER A 16 -1.46 3.73 7.79
N PHE A 17 -2.26 4.77 7.54
CA PHE A 17 -2.49 5.34 6.21
C PHE A 17 -1.21 5.92 5.60
N TRP A 18 -0.52 6.78 6.36
CA TRP A 18 0.74 7.38 5.88
C TRP A 18 1.86 6.36 5.77
N GLY A 19 1.94 5.41 6.72
CA GLY A 19 2.89 4.30 6.67
C GLY A 19 2.70 3.43 5.42
N ALA A 20 1.44 3.09 5.09
CA ALA A 20 1.11 2.36 3.88
C ALA A 20 1.59 3.12 2.64
N THR A 21 1.25 4.40 2.55
CA THR A 21 1.62 5.29 1.44
C THR A 21 3.14 5.34 1.23
N VAL A 22 3.92 5.58 2.29
CA VAL A 22 5.38 5.70 2.18
C VAL A 22 6.01 4.38 1.74
N ILE A 23 5.63 3.25 2.35
CA ILE A 23 6.25 1.95 2.07
C ILE A 23 5.94 1.49 0.64
N THR A 24 4.70 1.61 0.18
CA THR A 24 4.36 1.23 -1.19
C THR A 24 4.98 2.16 -2.21
N ASN A 25 5.15 3.45 -1.89
CA ASN A 25 5.83 4.39 -2.80
C ASN A 25 7.31 4.09 -3.00
N LEU A 26 7.97 3.31 -2.14
CA LEU A 26 9.34 2.85 -2.41
C LEU A 26 9.43 2.04 -3.70
N LEU A 27 8.35 1.36 -4.09
CA LEU A 27 8.27 0.60 -5.34
C LEU A 27 8.19 1.51 -6.58
N SER A 28 7.82 2.78 -6.42
CA SER A 28 7.85 3.76 -7.52
C SER A 28 9.26 4.02 -8.04
N ALA A 29 10.29 3.73 -7.25
CA ALA A 29 11.70 3.90 -7.63
C ALA A 29 12.17 2.89 -8.69
N VAL A 30 11.37 1.87 -9.02
CA VAL A 30 11.69 0.92 -10.08
C VAL A 30 11.53 1.60 -11.45
N PRO A 31 12.57 1.61 -12.30
CA PRO A 31 12.51 2.27 -13.60
C PRO A 31 11.48 1.61 -14.51
N TYR A 32 10.81 2.42 -15.34
CA TYR A 32 9.78 2.05 -16.32
C TYR A 32 8.45 1.51 -15.74
N VAL A 33 8.48 0.70 -14.69
CA VAL A 33 7.28 0.01 -14.16
C VAL A 33 6.91 0.39 -12.72
N GLY A 34 7.67 1.27 -12.06
CA GLY A 34 7.44 1.60 -10.65
C GLY A 34 6.04 2.16 -10.38
N ASN A 35 5.64 3.20 -11.12
CA ASN A 35 4.32 3.83 -10.93
C ASN A 35 3.16 2.88 -11.22
N THR A 36 3.27 2.03 -12.24
CA THR A 36 2.21 1.06 -12.57
C THR A 36 2.09 -0.02 -11.51
N LEU A 37 3.21 -0.45 -10.91
CA LEU A 37 3.21 -1.38 -9.77
C LEU A 37 2.56 -0.78 -8.53
N VAL A 38 2.86 0.48 -8.19
CA VAL A 38 2.23 1.17 -7.06
C VAL A 38 0.72 1.27 -7.26
N GLN A 39 0.27 1.71 -8.44
CA GLN A 39 -1.16 1.80 -8.76
C GLN A 39 -1.84 0.43 -8.76
N TRP A 40 -1.16 -0.64 -9.19
CA TRP A 40 -1.69 -1.99 -9.14
C TRP A 40 -1.87 -2.51 -7.71
N ILE A 41 -0.90 -2.23 -6.83
CA ILE A 41 -0.97 -2.54 -5.40
C ILE A 41 -2.12 -1.75 -4.76
N TRP A 42 -2.30 -0.49 -5.16
CA TRP A 42 -3.35 0.35 -4.61
C TRP A 42 -4.74 0.07 -5.19
N GLY A 43 -4.83 -0.51 -6.39
CA GLY A 43 -6.10 -0.60 -7.11
C GLY A 43 -6.75 0.76 -7.39
N GLY A 44 -5.95 1.84 -7.46
CA GLY A 44 -6.42 3.21 -7.58
C GLY A 44 -5.28 4.23 -7.61
N PHE A 45 -5.62 5.52 -7.54
CA PHE A 45 -4.64 6.62 -7.57
C PHE A 45 -3.96 6.89 -6.23
N SER A 46 -4.55 6.44 -5.13
CA SER A 46 -4.05 6.59 -3.76
C SER A 46 -4.39 5.37 -2.92
N VAL A 47 -3.77 5.27 -1.74
CA VAL A 47 -4.21 4.36 -0.68
C VAL A 47 -5.66 4.68 -0.31
N ASP A 48 -6.55 3.70 -0.35
CA ASP A 48 -8.00 3.84 -0.11
C ASP A 48 -8.60 2.49 0.33
N ASN A 49 -9.91 2.39 0.52
CA ASN A 49 -10.60 1.16 0.93
C ASN A 49 -10.30 -0.04 0.02
N ALA A 50 -10.04 0.20 -1.27
CA ALA A 50 -9.59 -0.85 -2.20
C ALA A 50 -8.24 -1.46 -1.78
N THR A 51 -7.30 -0.69 -1.23
CA THR A 51 -6.02 -1.21 -0.72
C THR A 51 -6.21 -1.97 0.57
N LEU A 52 -7.03 -1.43 1.48
CA LEU A 52 -7.30 -2.07 2.76
C LEU A 52 -7.94 -3.44 2.58
N THR A 53 -8.94 -3.53 1.70
CA THR A 53 -9.64 -4.78 1.40
C THR A 53 -8.69 -5.82 0.80
N ARG A 54 -7.76 -5.40 -0.06
CA ARG A 54 -6.74 -6.29 -0.64
C ARG A 54 -5.74 -6.74 0.42
N PHE A 55 -5.29 -5.84 1.28
CA PHE A 55 -4.38 -6.19 2.38
C PHE A 55 -5.04 -7.07 3.44
N PHE A 56 -6.37 -7.02 3.60
CA PHE A 56 -7.07 -7.96 4.47
C PHE A 56 -7.28 -9.34 3.85
N ALA A 57 -7.47 -9.40 2.52
CA ALA A 57 -7.74 -10.65 1.81
C ALA A 57 -6.50 -11.52 1.56
N PHE A 58 -5.30 -10.93 1.58
CA PHE A 58 -4.02 -11.59 1.33
C PHE A 58 -3.15 -11.64 2.59
#